data_AF-A0A482ZA03-F1
#
_entry.id   AF-A0A482ZA03-F1
#
_cell.length_a   1.000
_cell.length_b   1.000
_cell.length_c   1.000
_cell.angle_alpha   90.00
_cell.angle_beta   90.00
_cell.angle_gamma   90.00
#
_symmetry.space_group_name_H-M   'P 1'
#
loop_
_entity.id
_entity.type
_entity.pdbx_description
1 polymer ?
#
loop_
_entity_poly.entity_id
_entity_poly.type
_entity_poly.pdbx_seq_one_letter_code
_entity_poly.pdbx_strand_id
1 'polypeptide(L)'
;MLNPLGVFDDFTPKKNMHNTHTIQNNHCQPSVLWFTGLSGSGKTTISSDVANKLRQIECRVQVLDGDILRTGLCEDLGFSDNDRSENIRRIAQVSKLFIEANYVVLVAAISPFTADRDKARSIIGADNFVEIHCDCSVKECEKRDPKGLYELARLGKIKDFTGIDSPYEAPTKPTITLQTDKHSLADCVAQVMDRLNEYKY
;
A
#
# COMPACT_ATOMS: atom_id res chain seq x y z
N MET A 1 36.53 58.96 27.49
CA MET A 1 35.99 58.21 28.66
C MET A 1 35.63 56.80 28.19
N LEU A 2 35.68 55.85 29.13
CA LEU A 2 35.67 54.38 29.01
C LEU A 2 34.41 53.75 28.37
N ASN A 3 34.60 52.54 27.81
CA ASN A 3 33.62 51.46 27.47
C ASN A 3 32.92 50.94 28.77
N PRO A 4 31.90 50.03 28.82
CA PRO A 4 31.50 48.99 27.83
C PRO A 4 30.00 48.51 27.80
N LEU A 5 29.69 47.60 26.86
CA LEU A 5 28.75 46.43 26.94
C LEU A 5 27.29 46.61 27.43
N GLY A 6 26.34 46.29 26.53
CA GLY A 6 24.95 45.90 26.78
C GLY A 6 24.08 46.24 25.56
N VAL A 7 23.32 45.37 24.92
CA VAL A 7 22.84 44.03 25.23
C VAL A 7 22.58 43.35 23.86
N PHE A 8 23.10 42.15 23.66
CA PHE A 8 22.58 41.23 22.64
C PHE A 8 21.33 40.58 23.25
N ASP A 9 20.15 41.13 22.96
CA ASP A 9 18.88 40.47 23.27
C ASP A 9 18.41 39.66 22.06
N ASP A 10 18.66 38.36 22.18
CA ASP A 10 17.72 37.28 21.91
C ASP A 10 17.04 37.22 20.53
N PHE A 11 17.79 36.75 19.53
CA PHE A 11 17.21 36.14 18.33
C PHE A 11 16.76 34.71 18.66
N THR A 12 15.69 34.57 19.44
CA THR A 12 14.97 33.30 19.51
C THR A 12 14.15 33.16 18.22
N PRO A 13 14.31 32.07 17.45
CA PRO A 13 13.43 31.81 16.33
C PRO A 13 12.03 31.59 16.91
N LYS A 14 11.13 32.57 16.72
CA LYS A 14 9.70 32.35 16.91
C LYS A 14 9.35 31.14 16.06
N LYS A 15 8.94 30.06 16.72
CA LYS A 15 8.32 28.89 16.10
C LYS A 15 7.18 29.42 15.25
N ASN A 16 7.40 29.58 13.95
CA ASN A 16 6.34 29.79 12.99
C ASN A 16 5.53 28.49 13.04
N MET A 17 4.46 28.54 13.83
CA MET A 17 3.42 27.55 13.87
C MET A 17 2.78 27.59 12.49
N HIS A 18 3.29 26.78 11.56
CA HIS A 18 2.57 26.46 10.35
C HIS A 18 1.22 25.94 10.80
N ASN A 19 0.21 26.77 10.59
CA ASN A 19 -1.18 26.43 10.78
C ASN A 19 -1.51 25.42 9.67
N THR A 20 -1.06 24.18 9.83
CA THR A 20 -1.56 23.06 9.05
C THR A 20 -3.01 22.93 9.44
N HIS A 21 -3.90 23.46 8.61
CA HIS A 21 -5.31 23.14 8.65
C HIS A 21 -5.41 21.62 8.71
N THR A 22 -5.66 21.09 9.91
CA THR A 22 -5.92 19.67 10.10
C THR A 22 -7.25 19.45 9.40
N ILE A 23 -7.22 18.96 8.17
CA ILE A 23 -8.43 18.55 7.46
C ILE A 23 -9.00 17.43 8.31
N GLN A 24 -10.01 17.74 9.13
CA GLN A 24 -10.70 16.75 9.94
C GLN A 24 -11.40 15.78 8.98
N ASN A 25 -10.86 14.58 8.82
CA ASN A 25 -11.64 13.45 8.32
C ASN A 25 -12.59 13.05 9.44
N ASN A 26 -13.83 13.53 9.39
CA ASN A 26 -14.81 13.25 10.43
C ASN A 26 -15.31 11.78 10.44
N HIS A 27 -14.85 10.92 9.52
CA HIS A 27 -15.39 9.55 9.36
C HIS A 27 -14.36 8.40 9.28
N CYS A 28 -13.18 8.59 8.68
CA CYS A 28 -12.14 7.55 8.61
C CYS A 28 -10.79 8.01 9.15
N GLN A 29 -10.10 7.13 9.86
CA GLN A 29 -8.72 7.35 10.28
C GLN A 29 -7.79 7.17 9.07
N PRO A 30 -6.79 8.04 8.88
CA PRO A 30 -5.78 7.85 7.85
C PRO A 30 -5.08 6.51 8.03
N SER A 31 -5.13 5.65 7.02
CA SER A 31 -4.55 4.31 7.07
C SER A 31 -4.18 3.82 5.67
N VAL A 32 -3.20 2.93 5.58
CA VAL A 32 -2.78 2.26 4.35
C VAL A 32 -3.28 0.82 4.39
N LEU A 33 -4.23 0.52 3.51
CA LEU A 33 -4.70 -0.83 3.25
C LEU A 33 -3.79 -1.46 2.20
N TRP A 34 -2.88 -2.31 2.65
CA TRP A 34 -1.83 -2.88 1.83
C TRP A 34 -2.20 -4.29 1.35
N PHE A 35 -2.72 -4.38 0.13
CA PHE A 35 -3.09 -5.64 -0.51
C PHE A 35 -1.85 -6.29 -1.15
N THR A 36 -1.47 -7.47 -0.63
CA THR A 36 -0.39 -8.32 -1.14
C THR A 36 -0.93 -9.68 -1.62
N GLY A 37 -0.27 -10.32 -2.57
CA GLY A 37 -0.72 -11.57 -3.17
C GLY A 37 -0.18 -11.78 -4.59
N LEU A 38 -0.31 -13.00 -5.10
CA LEU A 38 0.13 -13.38 -6.45
C LEU A 38 -0.56 -12.56 -7.55
N SER A 39 0.06 -12.49 -8.75
CA SER A 39 -0.64 -11.96 -9.93
C SER A 39 -1.96 -12.72 -10.12
N GLY A 40 -3.07 -12.06 -10.49
CA GLY A 40 -4.38 -12.72 -10.61
C GLY A 40 -5.11 -13.07 -9.30
N SER A 41 -4.54 -12.77 -8.13
CA SER A 41 -5.18 -13.06 -6.83
C SER A 41 -6.37 -12.16 -6.47
N GLY A 42 -6.68 -11.13 -7.27
CA GLY A 42 -7.85 -10.26 -7.09
C GLY A 42 -7.59 -8.94 -6.35
N LYS A 43 -6.32 -8.62 -6.01
CA LYS A 43 -5.93 -7.37 -5.30
C LYS A 43 -6.60 -6.11 -5.87
N THR A 44 -6.35 -5.80 -7.14
CA THR A 44 -6.85 -4.59 -7.81
C THR A 44 -8.38 -4.51 -7.80
N THR A 45 -9.06 -5.64 -8.01
CA THR A 45 -10.53 -5.70 -8.01
C THR A 45 -11.08 -5.41 -6.61
N ILE A 46 -10.57 -6.10 -5.59
CA ILE A 46 -11.01 -5.92 -4.21
C ILE A 46 -10.69 -4.51 -3.72
N SER A 47 -9.47 -4.01 -3.95
CA SER A 47 -9.08 -2.66 -3.55
C SER A 47 -9.94 -1.59 -4.22
N SER A 48 -10.33 -1.79 -5.48
CA SER A 48 -11.20 -0.83 -6.18
C SER A 48 -12.61 -0.78 -5.57
N ASP A 49 -13.20 -1.94 -5.24
CA ASP A 49 -14.52 -2.00 -4.63
C ASP A 49 -14.54 -1.49 -3.19
N VAL A 50 -13.50 -1.81 -2.40
CA VAL A 50 -13.32 -1.23 -1.05
C VAL A 50 -13.16 0.28 -1.15
N ALA A 51 -12.36 0.79 -2.09
CA ALA A 51 -12.21 2.23 -2.30
C ALA A 51 -13.55 2.91 -2.62
N ASN A 52 -14.38 2.28 -3.46
CA ASN A 52 -15.70 2.80 -3.79
C ASN A 52 -16.63 2.84 -2.57
N LYS A 53 -16.65 1.79 -1.75
CA LYS A 53 -17.42 1.78 -0.49
C LYS A 53 -16.95 2.85 0.50
N LEU A 54 -15.64 3.02 0.66
CA LEU A 54 -15.08 4.07 1.54
C LEU A 54 -15.42 5.48 1.05
N ARG A 55 -15.40 5.72 -0.27
CA ARG A 55 -15.84 7.01 -0.83
C ARG A 55 -17.32 7.29 -0.60
N GLN A 56 -18.17 6.26 -0.61
CA GLN A 56 -19.61 6.41 -0.34
C GLN A 56 -19.92 6.85 1.10
N ILE A 57 -19.01 6.58 2.04
CA ILE A 57 -19.07 7.08 3.42
C ILE A 57 -18.18 8.32 3.64
N GLU A 58 -17.92 9.06 2.56
CA GLU A 58 -17.22 10.34 2.54
C GLU A 58 -15.75 10.31 3.00
N CYS A 59 -15.11 9.14 2.97
CA CYS A 59 -13.69 9.04 3.28
C CYS A 59 -12.82 9.50 2.11
N ARG A 60 -11.74 10.23 2.43
CA ARG A 60 -10.75 10.66 1.45
C ARG A 60 -9.88 9.47 1.06
N VAL A 61 -10.07 8.98 -0.16
CA VAL A 61 -9.47 7.71 -0.61
C VAL A 61 -8.55 7.92 -1.80
N GLN A 62 -7.35 7.33 -1.74
CA GLN A 62 -6.44 7.21 -2.87
C GLN A 62 -6.11 5.74 -3.14
N VAL A 63 -6.08 5.35 -4.42
CA VAL A 63 -5.66 4.01 -4.85
C VAL A 63 -4.28 4.10 -5.50
N LEU A 64 -3.37 3.22 -5.09
CA LEU A 64 -2.01 3.07 -5.60
C LEU A 64 -1.84 1.64 -6.10
N ASP A 65 -2.11 1.42 -7.39
CA ASP A 65 -1.95 0.12 -8.03
C ASP A 65 -0.53 -0.03 -8.59
N GLY A 66 0.15 -1.13 -8.25
CA GLY A 66 1.54 -1.36 -8.62
C GLY A 66 1.76 -1.45 -10.13
N ASP A 67 0.77 -1.90 -10.90
CA ASP A 67 0.89 -1.97 -12.36
C ASP A 67 0.71 -0.58 -12.98
N ILE A 68 -0.16 0.26 -12.43
CA ILE A 68 -0.33 1.66 -12.87
C ILE A 68 0.91 2.49 -12.50
N LEU A 69 1.46 2.32 -11.30
CA LEU A 69 2.64 3.08 -10.89
C LEU A 69 3.88 2.72 -11.72
N ARG A 70 3.95 1.50 -12.26
CA ARG A 70 4.99 1.07 -13.20
C ARG A 70 4.90 1.71 -14.58
N THR A 71 3.81 2.42 -14.91
CA THR A 71 3.73 3.23 -16.13
C THR A 71 4.09 4.70 -15.89
N GLY A 72 4.57 5.05 -14.70
CA GLY A 72 4.94 6.43 -14.35
C GLY A 72 5.99 6.46 -13.24
N LEU A 73 5.56 6.55 -11.97
CA LEU A 73 6.46 6.66 -10.81
C LEU A 73 7.60 5.63 -10.76
N CYS A 74 7.36 4.44 -11.30
CA CYS A 74 8.27 3.29 -11.30
C CYS A 74 8.56 2.78 -12.72
N GLU A 75 8.47 3.64 -13.74
CA GLU A 75 8.69 3.24 -15.14
C GLU A 75 10.15 2.82 -15.44
N ASP A 76 11.09 3.31 -14.64
CA ASP A 76 12.52 3.00 -14.72
C ASP A 76 12.87 1.64 -14.08
N LEU A 77 11.94 1.01 -13.37
CA LEU A 77 12.18 -0.21 -12.61
C LEU A 77 11.77 -1.46 -13.40
N GLY A 78 12.70 -2.40 -13.51
CA GLY A 78 12.42 -3.75 -14.02
C GLY A 78 11.70 -4.64 -13.01
N PHE A 79 11.87 -5.95 -13.18
CA PHE A 79 11.28 -6.99 -12.32
C PHE A 79 12.33 -7.79 -11.55
N SER A 80 13.58 -7.33 -11.51
CA SER A 80 14.59 -7.91 -10.61
C SER A 80 14.18 -7.75 -9.14
N ASP A 81 14.77 -8.55 -8.25
CA ASP A 81 14.47 -8.47 -6.81
C ASP A 81 14.77 -7.06 -6.24
N ASN A 82 15.87 -6.44 -6.68
CA ASN A 82 16.21 -5.07 -6.30
C ASN A 82 15.19 -4.05 -6.83
N ASP A 83 14.76 -4.17 -8.08
CA ASP A 83 13.76 -3.27 -8.66
C ASP A 83 12.40 -3.42 -7.98
N ARG A 84 12.04 -4.64 -7.57
CA ARG A 84 10.82 -4.90 -6.77
C ARG A 84 10.92 -4.25 -5.41
N SER A 85 12.05 -4.41 -4.75
CA SER A 85 12.31 -3.80 -3.44
C SER A 85 12.21 -2.27 -3.52
N GLU A 86 12.79 -1.67 -4.56
CA GLU A 86 12.71 -0.23 -4.79
C GLU A 86 11.30 0.23 -5.15
N ASN A 87 10.57 -0.55 -5.96
CA ASN A 87 9.16 -0.27 -6.27
C ASN A 87 8.31 -0.25 -4.99
N ILE A 88 8.45 -1.25 -4.11
CA ILE A 88 7.73 -1.27 -2.83
C ILE A 88 8.14 -0.10 -1.93
N ARG A 89 9.42 0.24 -1.88
CA ARG A 89 9.90 1.40 -1.12
C ARG A 89 9.29 2.71 -1.63
N ARG A 90 9.23 2.94 -2.95
CA ARG A 90 8.61 4.15 -3.54
C ARG A 90 7.13 4.23 -3.23
N ILE A 91 6.40 3.12 -3.39
CA ILE A 91 4.97 3.05 -3.04
C ILE A 91 4.75 3.39 -1.57
N ALA A 92 5.57 2.85 -0.66
CA ALA A 92 5.47 3.15 0.77
C ALA A 92 5.72 4.63 1.09
N GLN A 93 6.72 5.26 0.46
CA GLN A 93 7.00 6.68 0.63
C GLN A 93 5.84 7.56 0.15
N VAL A 94 5.28 7.26 -1.02
CA VAL A 94 4.11 7.99 -1.54
C VAL A 94 2.89 7.77 -0.65
N SER A 95 2.67 6.55 -0.18
CA SER A 95 1.57 6.23 0.76
C SER A 95 1.68 7.07 2.04
N LYS A 96 2.89 7.24 2.58
CA LYS A 96 3.14 8.09 3.75
C LYS A 96 2.72 9.55 3.53
N LEU A 97 3.03 10.13 2.36
CA LEU A 97 2.60 11.50 2.04
C LEU A 97 1.07 11.64 2.04
N PHE A 98 0.35 10.61 1.58
CA PHE A 98 -1.10 10.59 1.62
C PHE A 98 -1.67 10.41 3.03
N ILE A 99 -1.01 9.63 3.90
CA ILE A 99 -1.34 9.56 5.33
C ILE A 99 -1.22 10.94 5.98
N GLU A 100 -0.12 11.64 5.74
CA GLU A 100 0.11 13.01 6.25
C GLU A 100 -0.94 14.01 5.72
N ALA A 101 -1.50 13.74 4.55
CA ALA A 101 -2.60 14.50 3.95
C ALA A 101 -4.01 14.03 4.38
N ASN A 102 -4.11 13.13 5.37
CA ASN A 102 -5.36 12.53 5.87
C ASN A 102 -6.14 11.73 4.81
N TYR A 103 -5.51 10.78 4.13
CA TYR A 103 -6.19 9.83 3.24
C TYR A 103 -6.20 8.41 3.81
N VAL A 104 -7.21 7.63 3.43
CA VAL A 104 -7.14 6.17 3.39
C VAL A 104 -6.53 5.76 2.04
N VAL A 105 -5.40 5.07 2.07
CA VAL A 105 -4.65 4.69 0.88
C VAL A 105 -4.82 3.20 0.64
N LEU A 106 -5.26 2.79 -0.55
CA LEU A 106 -5.36 1.39 -0.93
C LEU A 106 -4.22 1.05 -1.89
N VAL A 107 -3.26 0.28 -1.41
CA VAL A 107 -2.12 -0.18 -2.20
C VAL A 107 -2.43 -1.58 -2.72
N ALA A 108 -2.40 -1.78 -4.04
CA ALA A 108 -2.50 -3.09 -4.66
C ALA A 108 -1.19 -3.44 -5.35
N ALA A 109 -0.32 -4.22 -4.69
CA ALA A 109 0.99 -4.58 -5.22
C ALA A 109 1.35 -6.03 -4.86
N ILE A 110 2.04 -6.75 -5.75
CA ILE A 110 2.44 -8.14 -5.47
C ILE A 110 3.25 -8.22 -4.17
N SER A 111 4.21 -7.30 -3.96
CA SER A 111 5.02 -7.19 -2.74
C SER A 111 5.51 -8.55 -2.20
N PRO A 112 6.29 -9.30 -3.01
CA PRO A 112 6.55 -10.72 -2.79
C PRO A 112 7.43 -11.02 -1.58
N PHE A 113 8.27 -10.08 -1.15
CA PHE A 113 9.24 -10.28 -0.08
C PHE A 113 8.73 -9.73 1.25
N THR A 114 8.85 -10.53 2.30
CA THR A 114 8.46 -10.16 3.66
C THR A 114 9.23 -8.95 4.15
N ALA A 115 10.55 -8.93 3.89
CA ALA A 115 11.42 -7.82 4.27
C ALA A 115 10.97 -6.47 3.69
N ASP A 116 10.45 -6.46 2.45
CA ASP A 116 9.96 -5.24 1.82
C ASP A 116 8.62 -4.78 2.41
N ARG A 117 7.73 -5.71 2.75
CA ARG A 117 6.46 -5.39 3.42
C ARG A 117 6.71 -4.86 4.84
N ASP A 118 7.66 -5.44 5.57
CA ASP A 118 8.08 -4.94 6.88
C ASP A 118 8.73 -3.55 6.79
N LYS A 119 9.55 -3.32 5.77
CA LYS A 119 10.12 -2.00 5.49
C LYS A 119 9.03 -0.98 5.13
N ALA A 120 8.04 -1.35 4.32
CA ALA A 120 6.89 -0.51 4.01
C ALA A 120 6.11 -0.14 5.27
N ARG A 121 5.81 -1.13 6.12
CA ARG A 121 5.19 -0.95 7.44
C ARG A 121 5.99 0.04 8.31
N SER A 122 7.31 -0.09 8.34
CA SER A 122 8.18 0.83 9.08
C SER A 122 8.17 2.26 8.52
N ILE A 123 8.10 2.43 7.20
CA ILE A 123 8.06 3.76 6.56
C ILE A 123 6.73 4.47 6.86
N ILE A 124 5.62 3.74 6.71
CA ILE A 124 4.25 4.25 6.87
C ILE A 124 3.90 4.47 8.35
N GLY A 125 4.48 3.66 9.24
CA GLY A 125 4.11 3.59 10.65
C GLY A 125 3.19 2.40 10.91
N ALA A 126 3.53 1.57 11.89
CA ALA A 126 2.83 0.31 12.15
C ALA A 126 1.34 0.51 12.45
N ASP A 127 0.99 1.59 13.17
CA ASP A 127 -0.40 1.90 13.53
C ASP A 127 -1.25 2.24 12.31
N ASN A 128 -0.65 2.76 11.24
CA ASN A 128 -1.32 3.16 10.01
C ASN A 128 -1.24 2.09 8.91
N PHE A 129 -0.69 0.91 9.18
CA PHE A 129 -0.44 -0.11 8.15
C PHE A 129 -1.28 -1.37 8.38
N VAL A 130 -2.25 -1.60 7.48
CA VAL A 130 -3.13 -2.77 7.50
C VAL A 130 -2.69 -3.75 6.41
N GLU A 131 -2.03 -4.85 6.78
CA GLU A 131 -1.59 -5.86 5.81
C GLU A 131 -2.77 -6.78 5.43
N ILE A 132 -3.13 -6.79 4.15
CA ILE A 132 -4.23 -7.59 3.60
C ILE A 132 -3.65 -8.61 2.62
N HIS A 133 -3.68 -9.89 2.99
CA HIS A 133 -3.21 -10.98 2.14
C HIS A 133 -4.37 -11.50 1.27
N CYS A 134 -4.29 -11.28 -0.05
CA CYS A 134 -5.14 -11.94 -1.04
C CYS A 134 -4.59 -13.34 -1.32
N ASP A 135 -4.96 -14.28 -0.45
CA ASP A 135 -4.60 -15.69 -0.49
C ASP A 135 -5.37 -16.39 -1.62
N CYS A 136 -4.64 -16.83 -2.63
CA CYS A 136 -5.17 -17.56 -3.76
C CYS A 136 -4.08 -18.45 -4.31
N SER A 137 -4.39 -19.71 -4.59
CA SER A 137 -3.37 -20.63 -5.11
C SER A 137 -2.82 -20.16 -6.47
N VAL A 138 -1.54 -20.47 -6.75
CA VAL A 138 -0.91 -20.20 -8.06
C VAL A 138 -1.76 -20.79 -9.19
N LYS A 139 -2.30 -22.00 -8.99
CA LYS A 139 -3.13 -22.70 -9.98
C LYS A 139 -4.40 -21.94 -10.33
N GLU A 140 -5.12 -21.42 -9.33
CA GLU A 140 -6.32 -20.63 -9.58
C GLU A 140 -5.99 -19.24 -10.15
N CYS A 141 -4.88 -18.63 -9.73
CA CYS A 141 -4.37 -17.40 -10.34
C CYS A 141 -4.05 -17.58 -11.83
N GLU A 142 -3.34 -18.66 -12.17
CA GLU A 142 -2.99 -19.06 -13.54
C GLU A 142 -4.22 -19.41 -14.38
N LYS A 143 -5.24 -20.03 -13.79
CA LYS A 143 -6.50 -20.29 -14.48
C LYS A 143 -7.26 -19.00 -14.81
N ARG A 144 -7.18 -17.98 -13.94
CA ARG A 144 -7.83 -16.68 -14.15
C ARG A 144 -7.11 -15.84 -15.21
N ASP A 145 -5.78 -15.87 -15.18
CA ASP A 145 -4.82 -15.11 -16.00
C ASP A 145 -5.40 -13.90 -16.77
N PRO A 146 -5.93 -12.88 -16.06
CA PRO A 146 -6.70 -11.81 -16.70
C PRO A 146 -5.86 -10.92 -17.63
N LYS A 147 -4.53 -11.08 -17.59
CA LYS A 147 -3.55 -10.29 -18.35
C LYS A 147 -2.70 -11.17 -19.30
N GLY A 148 -2.95 -12.48 -19.36
CA GLY A 148 -2.14 -13.41 -20.15
C GLY A 148 -0.69 -13.57 -19.66
N LEU A 149 -0.38 -13.14 -18.44
CA LEU A 149 1.00 -13.10 -17.93
C LEU A 149 1.49 -14.48 -17.50
N TYR A 150 0.62 -15.32 -16.96
CA TYR A 150 0.97 -16.70 -16.62
C TYR A 150 1.27 -17.50 -17.88
N GLU A 151 0.45 -17.37 -18.92
CA GLU A 151 0.69 -18.02 -20.21
C GLU A 151 2.05 -17.59 -20.80
N LEU A 152 2.33 -16.29 -20.84
CA LEU A 152 3.61 -15.77 -21.34
C LEU A 152 4.81 -16.25 -20.52
N ALA A 153 4.67 -16.36 -19.19
CA ALA A 153 5.72 -16.89 -18.31
C ALA A 153 5.95 -18.39 -18.55
N ARG A 154 4.89 -19.20 -18.71
CA ARG A 154 5.01 -20.63 -19.06
C ARG A 154 5.68 -20.85 -20.42
N LEU A 155 5.48 -19.94 -21.36
CA LEU A 155 6.17 -19.92 -22.65
C LEU A 155 7.61 -19.40 -22.58
N GLY A 156 8.10 -18.99 -21.39
CA GLY A 156 9.45 -18.45 -21.18
C GLY A 156 9.66 -17.04 -21.76
N LYS A 157 8.59 -16.34 -22.14
CA LYS A 157 8.64 -14.97 -22.69
C LYS A 157 8.77 -13.91 -21.59
N ILE A 158 8.34 -14.24 -20.37
CA ILE A 158 8.54 -13.44 -19.18
C ILE A 158 9.42 -14.26 -18.23
N LYS A 159 10.51 -13.67 -17.78
CA LYS A 159 11.40 -14.26 -16.77
C LYS A 159 11.11 -13.64 -15.40
N ASP A 160 11.52 -14.36 -14.36
CA ASP A 160 11.41 -13.98 -12.96
C ASP A 160 9.95 -13.76 -12.52
N PHE A 161 8.97 -14.42 -13.12
CA PHE A 161 7.56 -14.24 -12.78
C PHE A 161 7.22 -14.80 -11.38
N THR A 162 6.63 -13.96 -10.53
CA THR A 162 6.27 -14.33 -9.16
C THR A 162 5.28 -15.51 -9.12
N GLY A 163 5.67 -16.59 -8.44
CA GLY A 163 4.88 -17.81 -8.30
C GLY A 163 5.16 -18.88 -9.37
N ILE A 164 6.04 -18.62 -10.34
CA ILE A 164 6.56 -19.62 -11.29
C ILE A 164 8.07 -19.80 -11.07
N ASP A 165 8.86 -18.78 -11.39
CA ASP A 165 10.33 -18.80 -11.38
C ASP A 165 10.93 -17.76 -10.41
N SER A 166 10.10 -16.95 -9.76
CA SER A 166 10.47 -16.08 -8.64
C SER A 166 9.57 -16.31 -7.42
N PRO A 167 10.08 -16.23 -6.17
CA PRO A 167 9.31 -16.60 -4.98
C PRO A 167 8.22 -15.57 -4.62
N TYR A 168 7.20 -16.06 -3.91
CA TYR A 168 6.25 -15.24 -3.17
C TYR A 168 6.25 -15.71 -1.71
N GLU A 169 6.69 -14.86 -0.80
CA GLU A 169 6.69 -15.13 0.63
C GLU A 169 5.36 -14.68 1.22
N ALA A 170 4.41 -15.62 1.33
CA ALA A 170 3.09 -15.34 1.90
C ALA A 170 3.21 -14.74 3.32
N PRO A 171 2.45 -13.68 3.65
CA PRO A 171 2.43 -13.12 5.00
C PRO A 171 2.07 -14.18 6.04
N THR A 172 2.87 -14.30 7.09
CA THR A 172 2.62 -15.27 8.18
C THR A 172 1.60 -14.77 9.19
N LYS A 173 1.48 -13.44 9.34
CA LYS A 173 0.56 -12.77 10.28
C LYS A 173 -0.03 -11.49 9.67
N PRO A 174 -0.74 -11.57 8.54
CA PRO A 174 -1.42 -10.41 7.98
C PRO A 174 -2.56 -9.96 8.92
N THR A 175 -2.91 -8.67 8.89
CA THR A 175 -4.07 -8.15 9.63
C THR A 175 -5.37 -8.77 9.11
N ILE A 176 -5.47 -8.98 7.79
CA ILE A 176 -6.62 -9.58 7.13
C ILE A 176 -6.14 -10.61 6.10
N THR A 177 -6.71 -11.80 6.10
CA THR A 177 -6.52 -12.81 5.05
C THR A 177 -7.81 -12.98 4.28
N LEU A 178 -7.75 -12.83 2.96
CA LEU A 178 -8.86 -13.02 2.03
C LEU A 178 -8.59 -14.26 1.18
N GLN A 179 -9.37 -15.33 1.35
CA GLN A 179 -9.27 -16.53 0.51
C GLN A 179 -10.06 -16.33 -0.79
N THR A 180 -9.44 -15.67 -1.76
CA THR A 180 -10.16 -15.12 -2.93
C THR A 180 -10.56 -16.19 -3.95
N ASP A 181 -10.09 -17.43 -3.80
CA ASP A 181 -10.53 -18.61 -4.54
C ASP A 181 -11.70 -19.36 -3.89
N LYS A 182 -12.04 -19.03 -2.63
CA LYS A 182 -13.14 -19.66 -1.88
C LYS A 182 -14.32 -18.74 -1.62
N HIS A 183 -14.10 -17.43 -1.64
CA HIS A 183 -15.11 -16.43 -1.35
C HIS A 183 -15.41 -15.57 -2.57
N SER A 184 -16.64 -15.06 -2.64
CA SER A 184 -16.99 -14.12 -3.70
C SER A 184 -16.28 -12.77 -3.49
N LEU A 185 -16.24 -11.94 -4.54
CA LEU A 185 -15.76 -10.57 -4.43
C LEU A 185 -16.52 -9.79 -3.36
N ALA A 186 -17.86 -9.92 -3.33
CA ALA A 186 -18.71 -9.23 -2.37
C ALA A 186 -18.38 -9.63 -0.92
N ASP A 187 -18.14 -10.92 -0.67
CA ASP A 187 -17.75 -11.43 0.66
C ASP A 187 -16.38 -10.91 1.07
N CYS A 188 -15.39 -10.93 0.17
CA CYS A 188 -14.06 -10.40 0.45
C CYS A 188 -14.09 -8.90 0.78
N VAL A 189 -14.86 -8.12 0.02
CA VAL A 189 -15.03 -6.68 0.26
C VAL A 189 -15.75 -6.44 1.59
N ALA A 190 -16.80 -7.19 1.90
CA ALA A 190 -17.49 -7.10 3.18
C ALA A 190 -16.53 -7.41 4.35
N GLN A 191 -15.75 -8.48 4.24
CA GLN A 191 -14.76 -8.85 5.24
C GLN A 191 -13.74 -7.73 5.50
N VAL A 192 -13.25 -7.05 4.46
CA VAL A 192 -12.36 -5.89 4.65
C VAL A 192 -13.07 -4.78 5.41
N MET A 193 -14.26 -4.37 4.97
CA MET A 193 -15.02 -3.28 5.61
C MET A 193 -15.35 -3.58 7.09
N ASP A 194 -15.74 -4.82 7.39
CA ASP A 194 -16.07 -5.23 8.76
C ASP A 194 -14.84 -5.16 9.67
N ARG A 195 -13.67 -5.58 9.17
CA ARG A 195 -12.41 -5.51 9.92
C ARG A 195 -11.95 -4.07 10.15
N LEU A 196 -12.12 -3.18 9.18
CA LEU A 196 -11.78 -1.76 9.37
C LEU A 196 -12.62 -1.14 10.50
N ASN A 197 -13.92 -1.44 10.53
CA ASN A 197 -14.80 -1.01 11.61
C ASN A 197 -14.38 -1.56 12.98
N GLU A 198 -14.01 -2.86 13.06
CA GLU A 198 -13.56 -3.51 14.29
C GLU A 198 -12.30 -2.86 14.86
N TYR A 199 -11.33 -2.53 13.99
CA TYR A 199 -10.06 -1.92 14.38
C TYR A 199 -10.11 -0.38 14.44
N LYS A 200 -11.26 0.24 14.16
CA LYS A 200 -11.49 1.69 14.16
C LYS A 200 -10.58 2.45 13.18
N TYR A 201 -10.36 1.86 12.01
CA TYR A 201 -9.72 2.52 10.87
C TYR A 201 -10.70 3.36 10.06
#